data_AF-A0A962T5W1-F1
#
_entry.id   AF-A0A962T5W1-F1
#
_cell.length_a   1.000
_cell.length_b   1.000
_cell.length_c   1.000
_cell.angle_alpha   90.00
_cell.angle_beta   90.00
_cell.angle_gamma   90.00
#
_symmetry.space_group_name_H-M   'P 1'
#
loop_
_entity.id
_entity.type
_entity.pdbx_description
1 polymer ?
#
loop_
_entity_poly.entity_id
_entity_poly.type
_entity_poly.pdbx_seq_one_letter_code
_entity_poly.pdbx_strand_id
1 'polypeptide(L)'
;EATIKDFGVVCVDSGYELHVGGNGGIKVRITDLLCKVDTEEEVLEYSGAFIQLYREEAHYLERTAPWVERVGLNHVKQQVLEDADNRKALYERFLHSQKFAQIDPWKARADGEQMHEFTPLKIA
;
A
#
# COMPACT_ATOMS: atom_id res chain seq x y z
N GLU A 1 -1.72 -10.97 -10.26
CA GLU A 1 -1.78 -10.67 -8.81
C GLU A 1 -1.90 -9.16 -8.54
N ALA A 2 -1.02 -8.34 -9.13
CA ALA A 2 -1.03 -6.87 -8.94
C ALA A 2 -2.38 -6.18 -9.23
N THR A 3 -3.17 -6.73 -10.17
CA THR A 3 -4.44 -6.14 -10.65
C THR A 3 -5.60 -6.18 -9.66
N ILE A 4 -5.41 -6.71 -8.45
CA ILE A 4 -6.41 -6.74 -7.36
C ILE A 4 -5.82 -6.28 -6.02
N LYS A 5 -4.63 -5.66 -6.04
CA LYS A 5 -3.97 -5.12 -4.84
C LYS A 5 -4.40 -3.69 -4.58
N ASP A 6 -4.36 -3.29 -3.32
CA ASP A 6 -4.57 -1.90 -2.90
C ASP A 6 -3.65 -0.94 -3.69
N PHE A 7 -2.38 -1.35 -3.85
CA PHE A 7 -1.40 -0.76 -4.77
C PHE A 7 -0.66 -1.89 -5.50
N GLY A 8 -0.73 -1.90 -6.83
CA GLY A 8 -0.11 -2.88 -7.70
C GLY A 8 1.03 -2.26 -8.49
N VAL A 9 2.16 -2.98 -8.57
CA VAL A 9 3.29 -2.62 -9.43
C VAL A 9 3.45 -3.72 -10.46
N VAL A 10 3.47 -3.35 -11.73
CA VAL A 10 3.72 -4.28 -12.84
C VAL A 10 4.97 -3.80 -13.58
N CYS A 11 6.03 -4.59 -13.51
CA CYS A 11 7.25 -4.34 -14.29
C CYS A 11 6.98 -4.70 -15.76
N VAL A 12 7.34 -3.80 -16.65
CA VAL A 12 7.23 -3.92 -18.10
C VAL A 12 8.58 -3.55 -18.74
N ASP A 13 8.80 -3.91 -20.00
CA ASP A 13 10.08 -3.63 -20.70
C ASP A 13 10.49 -2.15 -20.71
N SER A 14 9.54 -1.26 -20.45
CA SER A 14 9.70 0.17 -20.51
C SER A 14 9.55 0.87 -19.15
N GLY A 15 9.65 0.15 -18.04
CA GLY A 15 9.56 0.69 -16.68
C GLY A 15 8.53 -0.04 -15.82
N TYR A 16 7.72 0.72 -15.08
CA TYR A 16 6.75 0.19 -14.13
C TYR A 16 5.39 0.84 -14.30
N GLU A 17 4.34 0.04 -14.45
CA GLU A 17 2.97 0.51 -14.33
C GLU A 17 2.52 0.47 -12.87
N LEU A 18 1.96 1.58 -12.41
CA LEU A 18 1.42 1.74 -11.06
C LEU A 18 -0.11 1.68 -11.13
N HIS A 19 -0.68 0.80 -10.33
CA HIS A 19 -2.09 0.45 -10.32
C HIS A 19 -2.67 0.61 -8.92
N VAL A 20 -3.90 1.11 -8.76
CA VAL A 20 -4.47 1.42 -7.43
C VAL A 20 -5.92 0.98 -7.25
N GLY A 21 -6.31 0.79 -5.98
CA GLY A 21 -7.70 0.55 -5.59
C GLY A 21 -8.21 -0.86 -5.88
N GLY A 22 -7.34 -1.86 -6.05
CA GLY A 22 -7.78 -3.24 -6.24
C GLY A 22 -8.36 -3.85 -4.96
N ASN A 23 -9.23 -4.85 -5.11
CA ASN A 23 -9.74 -5.64 -4.00
C ASN A 23 -9.95 -7.10 -4.41
N GLY A 24 -9.25 -8.02 -3.72
CA GLY A 24 -9.44 -9.47 -3.86
C GLY A 24 -10.47 -10.07 -2.89
N GLY A 25 -11.21 -9.25 -2.14
CA GLY A 25 -12.20 -9.71 -1.15
C GLY A 25 -13.56 -10.07 -1.74
N ILE A 26 -14.60 -10.02 -0.90
CA ILE A 26 -15.99 -10.40 -1.23
C ILE A 26 -16.50 -9.67 -2.49
N LYS A 27 -16.30 -8.35 -2.56
CA LYS A 27 -16.55 -7.56 -3.77
C LYS A 27 -15.25 -7.39 -4.52
N VAL A 28 -15.02 -8.24 -5.51
CA VAL A 28 -13.82 -8.14 -6.37
C VAL A 28 -13.84 -6.80 -7.11
N ARG A 29 -12.71 -6.10 -7.09
CA ARG A 29 -12.48 -4.85 -7.83
C ARG A 29 -11.11 -4.94 -8.49
N ILE A 30 -11.07 -4.70 -9.81
CA ILE A 30 -9.81 -4.54 -10.52
C ILE A 30 -9.18 -3.18 -10.20
N THR A 31 -7.87 -3.08 -10.26
CA THR A 31 -7.16 -1.81 -10.12
C THR A 31 -7.43 -0.86 -11.28
N ASP A 32 -7.27 0.43 -11.02
CA ASP A 32 -7.15 1.46 -12.05
C ASP A 32 -5.67 1.80 -12.30
N LEU A 33 -5.32 2.12 -13.55
CA LEU A 33 -3.99 2.62 -13.87
C LEU A 33 -3.82 4.05 -13.30
N LEU A 34 -2.88 4.18 -12.37
CA LEU A 34 -2.46 5.47 -11.84
C LEU A 34 -1.57 6.17 -12.86
N CYS A 35 -0.37 5.65 -13.09
CA CYS A 35 0.60 6.16 -14.05
C CYS A 35 1.65 5.10 -14.40
N LYS A 36 2.62 5.49 -15.21
CA LYS A 36 3.83 4.72 -15.50
C LYS A 36 5.05 5.53 -15.08
N VAL A 37 6.03 4.85 -14.50
CA VAL A 37 7.31 5.43 -14.04
C VAL A 37 8.48 4.61 -14.56
N ASP A 38 9.68 5.17 -14.54
CA ASP A 38 10.86 4.55 -15.17
C ASP A 38 11.75 3.84 -14.13
N THR A 39 11.80 4.33 -12.88
CA THR A 39 12.73 3.81 -11.88
C THR A 39 12.05 3.26 -10.62
N GLU A 40 12.77 2.41 -9.88
CA GLU A 40 12.29 1.86 -8.60
C GLU A 40 12.12 2.95 -7.54
N GLU A 41 12.97 3.98 -7.55
CA GLU A 41 12.84 5.13 -6.65
C GLU A 41 11.53 5.88 -6.88
N GLU A 42 11.10 6.01 -8.13
CA GLU A 42 9.79 6.57 -8.46
C GLU A 42 8.66 5.64 -8.00
N VAL A 43 8.80 4.32 -8.15
CA VAL A 43 7.81 3.37 -7.58
C VAL A 43 7.65 3.59 -6.07
N LEU A 44 8.75 3.77 -5.34
CA LEU A 44 8.74 4.03 -3.90
C LEU A 44 8.12 5.40 -3.56
N GLU A 45 8.48 6.47 -4.27
CA GLU A 45 7.92 7.81 -4.05
C GLU A 45 6.41 7.82 -4.26
N TYR A 46 5.93 7.30 -5.40
CA TYR A 46 4.51 7.33 -5.74
C TYR A 46 3.68 6.41 -4.86
N SER A 47 4.20 5.21 -4.51
CA SER A 47 3.51 4.31 -3.60
C SER A 47 3.41 4.89 -2.18
N GLY A 48 4.49 5.46 -1.65
CA GLY A 48 4.48 6.09 -0.34
C GLY A 48 3.57 7.32 -0.29
N ALA A 49 3.56 8.15 -1.35
CA ALA A 49 2.66 9.29 -1.46
C ALA A 49 1.18 8.86 -1.49
N PHE A 50 0.84 7.85 -2.30
CA PHE A 50 -0.51 7.29 -2.36
C PHE A 50 -0.97 6.75 -1.01
N ILE A 51 -0.12 5.98 -0.33
CA ILE A 51 -0.45 5.42 1.00
C ILE A 51 -0.59 6.52 2.04
N GLN A 52 0.22 7.57 1.99
CA GLN A 52 0.06 8.70 2.92
C GLN A 52 -1.24 9.44 2.68
N LEU A 53 -1.61 9.70 1.43
CA LEU A 53 -2.87 10.34 1.09
C LEU A 53 -4.06 9.51 1.61
N TYR A 54 -4.03 8.20 1.37
CA TYR A 54 -5.01 7.27 1.91
C TYR A 54 -5.08 7.33 3.45
N ARG A 55 -3.94 7.35 4.15
CA ARG A 55 -3.90 7.44 5.62
C ARG A 55 -4.51 8.73 6.17
N GLU A 56 -4.44 9.82 5.41
CA GLU A 56 -4.94 11.13 5.81
C GLU A 56 -6.44 11.30 5.49
N GLU A 57 -6.96 10.62 4.46
CA GLU A 57 -8.32 10.84 3.95
C GLU A 57 -9.30 9.68 4.13
N ALA A 58 -8.80 8.47 4.41
CA ALA A 58 -9.66 7.30 4.60
C ALA A 58 -10.39 7.34 5.94
N HIS A 59 -11.63 6.84 5.94
CA HIS A 59 -12.37 6.64 7.17
C HIS A 59 -11.86 5.40 7.92
N TYR A 60 -12.11 5.35 9.23
CA TYR A 60 -11.81 4.16 10.02
C TYR A 60 -12.54 2.92 9.45
N LEU A 61 -11.80 1.83 9.26
CA LEU A 61 -12.25 0.57 8.62
C LEU A 61 -12.65 0.69 7.14
N GLU A 62 -12.30 1.79 6.48
CA GLU A 62 -12.38 1.86 5.02
C GLU A 62 -11.20 1.12 4.40
N ARG A 63 -11.42 0.40 3.30
CA ARG A 63 -10.35 -0.22 2.49
C ARG A 63 -10.00 0.71 1.33
N THR A 64 -8.80 0.59 0.77
CA THR A 64 -8.37 1.48 -0.34
C THR A 64 -9.33 1.45 -1.53
N ALA A 65 -9.88 0.29 -1.88
CA ALA A 65 -10.84 0.14 -2.97
C ALA A 65 -12.11 1.00 -2.79
N PRO A 66 -12.90 0.85 -1.70
CA PRO A 66 -13.99 1.76 -1.36
C PRO A 66 -13.58 3.24 -1.25
N TRP A 67 -12.39 3.52 -0.71
CA TRP A 67 -11.88 4.89 -0.62
C TRP A 67 -11.68 5.52 -2.00
N VAL A 68 -11.00 4.83 -2.93
CA VAL A 68 -10.83 5.28 -4.32
C VAL A 68 -12.18 5.41 -5.04
N GLU A 69 -13.14 4.50 -4.79
CA GLU A 69 -14.50 4.63 -5.30
C GLU A 69 -15.20 5.90 -4.77
N ARG A 70 -14.95 6.28 -3.52
CA ARG A 70 -15.55 7.45 -2.85
C ARG A 70 -14.95 8.78 -3.29
N VAL A 71 -13.62 8.91 -3.27
CA VAL A 71 -12.94 10.18 -3.62
C VAL A 71 -12.78 10.34 -5.13
N GLY A 72 -12.81 9.23 -5.87
CA GLY A 72 -12.60 9.17 -7.31
C GLY A 72 -11.12 9.15 -7.70
N LEU A 73 -10.80 8.41 -8.75
CA LEU A 73 -9.42 8.30 -9.26
C LEU A 73 -8.82 9.66 -9.64
N ASN A 74 -9.64 10.59 -10.15
CA ASN A 74 -9.18 11.93 -10.53
C ASN A 74 -8.64 12.72 -9.33
N HIS A 75 -9.26 12.58 -8.15
CA HIS A 75 -8.76 13.21 -6.92
C HIS A 75 -7.36 12.68 -6.57
N VAL A 76 -7.18 11.36 -6.62
CA VAL A 76 -5.87 10.72 -6.39
C VAL A 76 -4.83 11.20 -7.41
N LYS A 77 -5.20 11.30 -8.68
CA LYS A 77 -4.30 11.80 -9.75
C LYS A 77 -3.92 13.26 -9.54
N GLN A 78 -4.86 14.12 -9.15
CA GLN A 78 -4.58 15.52 -8.84
C GLN A 78 -3.58 15.65 -7.69
N GLN A 79 -3.77 14.90 -6.61
CA GLN A 79 -2.93 15.00 -5.41
C GLN A 79 -1.54 14.37 -5.58
N VAL A 80 -1.41 13.31 -6.40
CA VAL A 80 -0.17 12.52 -6.52
C VAL A 80 0.57 12.76 -7.84
N LEU A 81 -0.13 12.90 -8.97
CA LEU A 81 0.50 13.03 -10.29
C LEU A 81 0.67 14.49 -10.71
N GLU A 82 -0.40 15.27 -10.59
CA GLU A 82 -0.46 16.64 -11.13
C GLU A 82 0.22 17.65 -10.18
N ASP A 83 0.34 17.32 -8.90
CA ASP A 83 1.04 18.12 -7.90
C ASP A 83 2.30 17.37 -7.39
N ALA A 84 3.44 17.65 -8.03
CA ALA A 84 4.72 17.02 -7.70
C ALA A 84 5.28 17.45 -6.34
N ASP A 85 5.03 18.69 -5.92
CA ASP A 85 5.50 19.20 -4.63
C ASP A 85 4.70 18.55 -3.49
N ASN A 86 3.38 18.42 -3.66
CA ASN A 86 2.54 17.68 -2.74
C ASN A 86 2.89 16.18 -2.69
N ARG A 87 3.16 15.54 -3.84
CA ARG A 87 3.61 14.13 -3.86
C ARG A 87 4.86 13.92 -3.01
N LYS A 88 5.87 14.79 -3.15
CA LYS A 88 7.09 14.73 -2.35
C LYS A 88 6.79 14.96 -0.87
N ALA A 89 5.96 15.96 -0.54
CA ALA A 89 5.57 16.23 0.84
C ALA A 89 4.81 15.05 1.48
N LEU A 90 3.92 14.39 0.73
CA LEU A 90 3.23 13.16 1.15
C LEU A 90 4.24 12.03 1.40
N TYR A 91 5.17 11.82 0.48
CA TYR A 91 6.19 10.78 0.63
C TYR A 91 7.10 11.03 1.84
N GLU A 92 7.53 12.28 2.07
CA GLU A 92 8.32 12.64 3.25
C GLU A 92 7.57 12.38 4.56
N ARG A 93 6.28 12.72 4.63
CA ARG A 93 5.44 12.40 5.80
C ARG A 93 5.27 10.90 5.99
N PHE A 94 5.14 10.14 4.90
CA PHE A 94 5.13 8.68 4.96
C PHE A 94 6.41 8.16 5.61
N LEU A 95 7.58 8.52 5.08
CA LEU A 95 8.88 8.10 5.60
C LEU A 95 9.10 8.52 7.06
N HIS A 96 8.68 9.73 7.42
CA HIS A 96 8.73 10.19 8.82
C HIS A 96 7.91 9.27 9.73
N SER A 97 6.67 8.93 9.34
CA SER A 97 5.82 8.05 10.13
C SER A 97 6.40 6.64 10.30
N GLN A 98 7.13 6.14 9.29
CA GLN A 98 7.80 4.84 9.36
C GLN A 98 8.97 4.83 10.35
N LYS A 99 9.41 5.97 10.90
CA LYS A 99 10.41 5.96 11.98
C LYS A 99 9.83 5.54 13.34
N PHE A 100 8.52 5.64 13.50
CA PHE A 100 7.84 5.40 14.78
C PHE A 100 6.97 4.14 14.76
N ALA A 101 6.46 3.75 13.59
CA ALA A 101 5.47 2.68 13.44
C ALA A 101 6.09 1.31 13.06
N GLN A 102 7.34 1.03 13.45
CA GLN A 102 8.08 -0.20 13.09
C GLN A 102 8.08 -1.22 14.22
N ILE A 103 6.94 -1.37 14.90
CA ILE A 103 6.76 -2.46 15.85
C ILE A 103 6.27 -3.65 15.04
N ASP A 104 7.17 -4.60 14.76
CA ASP A 104 6.80 -5.87 14.16
C ASP A 104 6.03 -6.71 15.20
N PRO A 105 4.72 -6.95 15.01
CA PRO A 105 3.90 -7.68 15.96
C PRO A 105 4.29 -9.17 16.04
N TRP A 106 5.02 -9.69 15.05
CA TRP A 106 5.44 -11.08 14.97
C TRP A 106 6.86 -11.30 15.49
N LYS A 107 7.65 -10.23 15.66
CA LYS A 107 9.07 -10.34 15.99
C LYS A 107 9.34 -11.23 17.19
N ALA A 108 8.64 -10.99 18.30
CA ALA A 108 8.88 -11.73 19.53
C ALA A 108 8.52 -13.23 19.38
N ARG A 109 7.39 -13.54 18.70
CA ARG A 109 7.02 -14.92 18.35
C ARG A 109 8.03 -15.58 17.40
N ALA A 110 8.49 -14.87 16.39
CA ALA A 110 9.51 -15.35 15.44
C ALA A 110 10.86 -15.60 16.13
N ASP A 111 11.20 -14.77 17.13
CA ASP A 111 12.40 -14.92 17.98
C ASP A 111 12.22 -16.03 19.05
N GLY A 112 11.09 -16.73 19.05
CA GLY A 112 10.85 -17.94 19.83
C GLY A 112 9.89 -17.79 21.01
N GLU A 113 9.32 -16.60 21.22
CA GLU A 113 8.26 -16.42 22.21
C GLU A 113 7.06 -17.33 21.86
N GLN A 114 6.51 -18.00 22.87
CA GLN A 114 5.40 -18.94 22.70
C GLN A 114 5.66 -20.16 21.78
N MET A 115 6.93 -20.56 21.55
CA MET A 115 7.26 -21.81 20.82
C MET A 115 6.54 -23.07 21.35
N HIS A 116 6.19 -23.08 22.64
CA HIS A 116 5.43 -24.18 23.24
C HIS A 116 4.04 -24.39 22.61
N GLU A 117 3.41 -23.33 22.04
CA GLU A 117 2.13 -23.44 21.31
C GLU A 117 2.23 -24.33 20.06
N PHE A 118 3.44 -24.48 19.50
CA PHE A 118 3.71 -25.27 18.30
C PHE A 118 4.37 -26.62 18.61
N THR A 119 4.49 -26.99 19.89
CA THR A 119 5.03 -28.29 20.28
C THR A 119 3.97 -29.37 20.01
N PRO A 120 4.27 -30.41 19.20
CA PRO A 120 3.32 -31.47 18.93
C PRO A 120 2.85 -32.16 20.22
N LEU A 121 1.54 -32.36 20.34
CA LEU A 121 0.98 -33.14 21.45
C LEU A 121 1.51 -34.57 21.36
N LYS A 122 2.12 -35.06 22.44
CA LYS A 122 2.51 -36.46 22.55
C LYS A 122 1.24 -37.28 22.77
N ILE A 123 0.89 -38.11 21.79
CA ILE A 123 -0.15 -39.14 21.95
C ILE A 123 0.49 -40.30 22.74
N ALA A 124 -0.18 -40.74 23.80
CA ALA A 124 0.23 -41.83 24.68
C ALA A 124 0.10 -43.20 24.00
#